data_AF-A0A353BTS3-F1
#
_entry.id   AF-A0A353BTS3-F1
#
_cell.length_a   1.000
_cell.length_b   1.000
_cell.length_c   1.000
_cell.angle_alpha   90.00
_cell.angle_beta   90.00
_cell.angle_gamma   90.00
#
_symmetry.space_group_name_H-M   'P 1'
#
loop_
_entity.id
_entity.type
_entity.pdbx_description
1 polymer ?
#
loop_
_entity_poly.entity_id
_entity_poly.type
_entity_poly.pdbx_seq_one_letter_code
_entity_poly.pdbx_strand_id
1 'polypeptide(L)'
;MNVYEAAIRRRTIRKYTQQPIERALLEKYIDAARLAPSGANMQPLKYVIVDEPVKVKQVFENVKWAAYIAPEGDPKEGEKPVAFIVI
;
A
#
# COMPACT_ATOMS: atom_id res chain seq x y z
N MET A 1 6.00 -18.35 -9.91
CA MET A 1 6.12 -17.08 -10.67
C MET A 1 7.50 -16.52 -10.41
N ASN A 2 8.26 -16.20 -11.45
CA ASN A 2 9.58 -15.55 -11.30
C ASN A 2 9.44 -14.01 -11.26
N VAL A 3 10.55 -13.30 -11.06
CA VAL A 3 10.57 -11.83 -10.93
C VAL A 3 10.07 -11.13 -12.20
N TYR A 4 10.47 -11.61 -13.38
CA TYR A 4 10.07 -11.04 -14.67
C TYR A 4 8.56 -11.14 -14.91
N GLU A 5 7.99 -12.32 -14.65
CA GLU A 5 6.54 -12.56 -14.75
C GLU A 5 5.75 -11.70 -13.76
N ALA A 6 6.24 -11.56 -12.53
CA ALA A 6 5.62 -10.71 -11.51
C ALA A 6 5.60 -9.24 -11.94
N ALA A 7 6.71 -8.76 -12.52
CA ALA A 7 6.85 -7.38 -12.97
C ALA A 7 5.89 -7.02 -14.12
N ILE A 8 5.65 -7.96 -15.05
CA ILE A 8 4.72 -7.75 -16.18
C ILE A 8 3.26 -7.86 -15.75
N ARG A 9 2.93 -8.80 -14.86
CA ARG A 9 1.54 -9.07 -14.45
C ARG A 9 0.98 -8.07 -13.45
N ARG A 10 1.84 -7.32 -12.75
CA ARG A 10 1.39 -6.38 -11.70
C ARG A 10 0.43 -5.33 -12.27
N ARG A 11 -0.60 -5.01 -11.50
CA ARG A 11 -1.59 -3.97 -11.79
C ARG A 11 -2.01 -3.30 -10.50
N THR A 12 -2.43 -2.04 -10.57
CA THR A 12 -2.97 -1.34 -9.41
C THR A 12 -4.27 -2.02 -8.98
N ILE A 13 -4.30 -2.51 -7.74
CA ILE A 13 -5.52 -2.99 -7.08
C ILE A 13 -6.12 -1.83 -6.30
N ARG A 14 -7.45 -1.67 -6.37
CA ARG A 14 -8.17 -0.55 -5.73
C ARG A 14 -9.32 -0.99 -4.84
N LYS A 15 -9.56 -2.31 -4.75
CA LYS A 15 -10.62 -2.95 -3.98
C LYS A 15 -10.02 -4.15 -3.26
N TYR A 16 -10.22 -4.23 -1.95
CA TYR A 16 -9.56 -5.21 -1.09
C TYR A 16 -10.58 -5.95 -0.24
N THR A 17 -10.25 -7.18 0.14
CA THR A 17 -10.98 -7.85 1.21
C THR A 17 -10.67 -7.17 2.54
N GLN A 18 -11.58 -7.28 3.51
CA GLN A 18 -11.37 -6.77 4.87
C GLN A 18 -10.55 -7.74 5.75
N GLN A 19 -9.70 -8.56 5.11
CA GLN A 19 -8.84 -9.50 5.83
C GLN A 19 -7.69 -8.73 6.48
N PRO A 20 -7.46 -8.87 7.80
CA PRO A 20 -6.35 -8.21 8.46
C PRO A 20 -5.00 -8.71 7.91
N ILE A 21 -4.02 -7.82 7.91
CA ILE A 21 -2.65 -8.13 7.50
C ILE A 21 -1.79 -8.17 8.77
N GLU A 22 -1.02 -9.24 8.95
CA GLU A 22 -0.06 -9.29 10.05
C GLU A 22 1.00 -8.20 9.89
N ARG A 23 1.26 -7.45 10.96
CA ARG A 23 2.24 -6.35 10.94
C ARG A 23 3.62 -6.80 10.48
N ALA A 24 4.06 -8.00 10.87
CA ALA A 24 5.33 -8.58 10.46
C ALA A 24 5.46 -8.72 8.93
N LEU A 25 4.36 -8.93 8.21
CA LEU A 25 4.36 -8.98 6.75
C LEU A 25 4.58 -7.58 6.14
N LEU A 26 3.98 -6.55 6.72
CA LEU A 26 4.19 -5.15 6.31
C LEU A 26 5.64 -4.70 6.58
N GLU A 27 6.20 -5.08 7.73
CA GLU A 27 7.60 -4.84 8.08
C GLU A 27 8.56 -5.51 7.08
N LYS A 28 8.28 -6.77 6.71
CA LYS A 28 9.05 -7.48 5.68
C LYS A 28 9.05 -6.76 4.32
N TYR A 29 7.93 -6.14 3.95
CA TYR A 29 7.86 -5.34 2.70
C TYR A 29 8.70 -4.07 2.79
N ILE A 30 8.67 -3.38 3.94
CA ILE A 30 9.52 -2.21 4.18
C ILE A 30 11.00 -2.59 4.19
N ASP A 31 11.36 -3.73 4.79
CA ASP A 31 12.73 -4.25 4.77
C ASP A 31 13.24 -4.47 3.34
N ALA A 32 12.41 -5.04 2.47
CA ALA A 32 12.76 -5.17 1.06
C ALA A 32 12.89 -3.80 0.36
N ALA A 33 12.00 -2.85 0.67
CA ALA A 33 11.99 -1.52 0.06
C ALA A 33 13.20 -0.66 0.47
N ARG A 34 13.57 -0.64 1.75
CA ARG A 34 14.69 0.18 2.27
C ARG A 34 16.07 -0.29 1.76
N LEU A 35 16.16 -1.54 1.30
CA LEU A 35 17.37 -2.10 0.69
C LEU A 35 17.54 -1.71 -0.78
N ALA A 36 16.58 -0.98 -1.37
CA ALA A 36 16.74 -0.43 -2.71
C ALA A 36 17.97 0.50 -2.78
N PRO A 37 18.71 0.51 -3.91
CA PRO A 37 19.84 1.41 -4.09
C PRO A 37 19.45 2.87 -3.84
N SER A 38 20.30 3.59 -3.11
CA SER A 38 20.08 4.99 -2.74
C SER A 38 21.26 5.82 -3.21
N GLY A 39 20.98 6.99 -3.82
CA GLY A 39 22.03 7.92 -4.26
C GLY A 39 22.93 8.31 -3.10
N ALA A 40 24.24 8.13 -3.26
CA ALA A 40 25.24 8.30 -2.20
C ALA A 40 24.92 7.53 -0.89
N ASN A 41 24.13 6.45 -0.97
CA ASN A 41 23.62 5.68 0.16
C ASN A 41 22.90 6.52 1.24
N MET A 42 22.31 7.67 0.87
CA MET A 42 21.70 8.61 1.81
C MET A 42 20.50 8.03 2.58
N GLN A 43 19.78 7.09 1.97
CA GLN A 43 18.59 6.44 2.55
C GLN A 43 17.58 7.46 3.13
N PRO A 44 17.12 8.45 2.32
CA PRO A 44 16.35 9.58 2.82
C PRO A 44 14.90 9.21 3.17
N LEU A 45 14.38 8.11 2.60
CA LEU A 45 13.00 7.69 2.78
C LEU A 45 12.75 7.21 4.21
N LYS A 46 11.61 7.60 4.76
CA LYS A 46 11.08 7.10 6.03
C LYS A 46 9.77 6.38 5.72
N TYR A 47 9.49 5.31 6.45
CA TYR A 47 8.30 4.50 6.21
C TYR A 47 7.47 4.47 7.47
N VAL A 48 6.15 4.63 7.33
CA VAL A 48 5.18 4.51 8.42
C VAL A 48 4.14 3.47 8.06
N ILE A 49 4.02 2.45 8.91
CA ILE A 49 2.92 1.49 8.84
C ILE A 49 1.71 2.10 9.51
N VAL A 50 0.58 2.15 8.79
CA VAL A 50 -0.72 2.53 9.30
C VAL A 50 -1.66 1.35 9.14
N ASP A 51 -1.90 0.62 10.22
CA ASP A 51 -2.69 -0.62 10.28
C ASP A 51 -3.74 -0.61 11.41
N GLU A 52 -3.80 0.48 12.19
CA GLU A 52 -4.88 0.74 13.14
C GLU A 52 -6.14 1.22 12.40
N PRO A 53 -7.33 0.58 12.56
CA PRO A 53 -8.52 0.88 11.76
C PRO A 53 -8.92 2.36 11.73
N VAL A 54 -8.78 3.07 12.86
CA VAL A 54 -9.11 4.50 12.97
C VAL A 54 -8.14 5.34 12.12
N LYS A 55 -6.84 5.06 12.18
CA LYS A 55 -5.83 5.79 11.39
C LYS A 55 -5.90 5.43 9.91
N VAL A 56 -6.17 4.17 9.58
CA VAL A 56 -6.40 3.72 8.19
C VAL A 56 -7.55 4.51 7.56
N LYS A 57 -8.66 4.65 8.29
CA LYS A 57 -9.80 5.46 7.85
C LYS A 57 -9.40 6.93 7.63
N GLN A 58 -8.69 7.54 8.58
CA GLN A 58 -8.22 8.93 8.47
C GLN A 58 -7.32 9.13 7.26
N VAL A 59 -6.37 8.22 7.01
CA VAL A 59 -5.50 8.28 5.82
C VAL A 59 -6.33 8.14 4.55
N PHE A 60 -7.26 7.19 4.50
CA PHE A 60 -8.10 6.95 3.33
C PHE A 60 -8.97 8.17 2.96
N GLU A 61 -9.48 8.90 3.94
CA GLU A 61 -10.28 10.13 3.72
C GLU A 61 -9.45 11.27 3.09
N ASN A 62 -8.12 11.21 3.16
CA ASN A 62 -7.22 12.26 2.65
C ASN A 62 -6.57 11.92 1.30
N VAL A 63 -6.96 10.79 0.67
CA VAL A 63 -6.42 10.40 -0.65
C VAL A 63 -7.49 10.44 -1.73
N LYS A 64 -7.11 10.88 -2.94
CA LYS A 64 -7.96 10.81 -4.13
C LYS A 64 -7.94 9.38 -4.70
N TRP A 65 -8.66 8.47 -4.04
CA TRP A 65 -8.70 7.07 -4.42
C TRP A 65 -9.46 6.87 -5.73
N ALA A 66 -8.94 6.02 -6.64
CA ALA A 66 -9.56 5.69 -7.92
C ALA A 66 -10.03 6.88 -8.80
N ALA A 67 -9.48 8.09 -8.60
CA ALA A 67 -10.05 9.35 -9.09
C ALA A 67 -10.36 9.41 -10.60
N TYR A 68 -9.59 8.74 -11.45
CA TYR A 68 -9.79 8.75 -12.90
C TYR A 68 -11.01 7.93 -13.38
N ILE A 69 -11.57 7.11 -12.51
CA ILE A 69 -12.72 6.24 -12.79
C ILE A 69 -13.81 6.41 -11.73
N ALA A 70 -13.80 7.53 -11.01
CA ALA A 70 -14.84 7.85 -10.04
C ALA A 70 -16.15 8.26 -10.77
N PRO A 71 -17.34 7.91 -10.23
CA PRO A 71 -17.54 7.19 -8.95
C PRO A 71 -17.48 5.66 -9.07
N GLU A 72 -17.48 5.07 -10.27
CA GLU A 72 -17.62 3.61 -10.45
C GLU A 72 -16.46 2.81 -9.84
N GLY A 73 -15.26 3.41 -9.82
CA GLY A 73 -14.04 2.83 -9.27
C GLY A 73 -13.87 3.03 -7.76
N ASP A 74 -14.73 3.82 -7.12
CA ASP A 74 -14.65 4.05 -5.68
C ASP A 74 -14.91 2.73 -4.93
N PRO A 75 -14.10 2.40 -3.91
CA PRO A 75 -14.31 1.20 -3.12
C PRO A 75 -15.55 1.37 -2.24
N LYS A 76 -16.44 0.38 -2.32
CA LYS A 76 -17.60 0.28 -1.43
C LYS A 76 -17.16 -0.03 0.00
N GLU A 77 -18.11 0.04 0.92
CA GLU A 77 -17.89 -0.51 2.26
C GLU A 77 -17.52 -1.99 2.15
N GLY A 78 -16.45 -2.40 2.84
CA GLY A 78 -15.88 -3.73 2.69
C GLY A 78 -14.88 -3.91 1.52
N GLU A 79 -14.66 -2.89 0.69
CA GLU A 79 -13.64 -2.89 -0.39
C GLU A 79 -12.44 -1.98 -0.10
N LYS A 80 -12.47 -1.25 1.02
CA LYS A 80 -11.44 -0.27 1.40
C LYS A 80 -10.14 -0.96 1.85
N PRO A 81 -8.99 -0.28 1.71
CA PRO A 81 -7.72 -0.80 2.24
C PRO A 81 -7.79 -0.96 3.76
N VAL A 82 -7.16 -2.03 4.26
CA VAL A 82 -7.05 -2.33 5.71
C VAL A 82 -5.73 -1.85 6.33
N ALA A 83 -4.77 -1.44 5.50
CA ALA A 83 -3.48 -0.91 5.93
C ALA A 83 -2.87 -0.01 4.85
N PHE A 84 -1.97 0.88 5.25
CA PHE A 84 -1.12 1.69 4.39
C PHE A 84 0.35 1.56 4.81
N ILE A 85 1.25 1.66 3.83
CA ILE A 85 2.64 2.02 4.03
C ILE A 85 2.81 3.41 3.44
N VAL A 86 3.10 4.39 4.29
CA VAL A 86 3.32 5.80 3.91
C VAL A 86 4.83 6.04 3.81
N ILE A 87 5.25 6.82 2.79
CA ILE A 87 6.64 7.22 2.52
C ILE A 87 6.73 8.74 2.61
#